data_AF-X1PWX1-F1
#
_entry.id   AF-X1PWX1-F1
#
_cell.length_a   1.000
_cell.length_b   1.000
_cell.length_c   1.000
_cell.angle_alpha   90.00
_cell.angle_beta   90.00
_cell.angle_gamma   90.00
#
_symmetry.space_group_name_H-M   'P 1'
#
loop_
_entity.id
_entity.type
_entity.pdbx_description
1 polymer ?
#
loop_
_entity_poly.entity_id
_entity_poly.type
_entity_poly.pdbx_seq_one_letter_code
_entity_poly.pdbx_strand_id
1 'polypeptide(L)'
;MNLIIESKIRIPDEITTSEEFQNMNRKNRKFYAINLIKTILKLNSKSEYGITIKDLHDIMNFISLKTIKNYLDNLIASGEIYCLKGKPLRYFINGRISHSIPGGSFQLDNRIYELSLIANNISELLSPIIFIQESKIDEFEEIEKKGSLMIKGEDFEDFTQHLQAFLPKIKGYLKNFHNKIYEVVD
;
A
#
# COMPACT_ATOMS: atom_id res chain seq x y z
N MET A 1 20.70 28.63 3.47
CA MET A 1 21.13 28.06 2.17
C MET A 1 20.03 27.07 1.76
N ASN A 2 19.06 27.53 0.96
CA ASN A 2 17.91 26.71 0.58
C ASN A 2 18.30 25.85 -0.62
N LEU A 3 18.55 24.57 -0.38
CA LEU A 3 18.65 23.56 -1.43
C LEU A 3 17.26 23.39 -2.05
N ILE A 4 16.97 24.13 -3.11
CA ILE A 4 15.85 23.84 -4.00
C ILE A 4 16.33 22.69 -4.89
N ILE A 5 16.08 21.46 -4.48
CA ILE A 5 16.20 20.31 -5.37
C ILE A 5 14.95 20.37 -6.25
N GLU A 6 15.11 20.82 -7.50
CA GLU A 6 14.04 20.72 -8.51
C GLU A 6 13.77 19.23 -8.78
N SER A 7 12.83 18.64 -8.04
CA SER A 7 12.31 17.33 -8.41
C SER A 7 11.49 17.51 -9.69
N LYS A 8 11.97 16.96 -10.81
CA LYS A 8 11.27 16.98 -12.09
C LYS A 8 9.95 16.21 -11.97
N ILE A 9 8.85 16.94 -11.77
CA ILE A 9 7.51 16.36 -11.66
C ILE A 9 7.09 15.79 -13.00
N ARG A 10 6.62 14.54 -12.99
CA ARG A 10 6.08 13.89 -14.18
C ARG A 10 4.66 14.37 -14.44
N ILE A 11 4.39 14.77 -15.67
CA ILE A 11 3.09 15.26 -16.12
C ILE A 11 2.56 14.35 -17.24
N PRO A 12 1.23 14.24 -17.43
CA PRO A 12 0.65 13.56 -18.59
C PRO A 12 1.05 14.26 -19.90
N ASP A 13 1.15 13.50 -20.98
CA ASP A 13 1.52 14.02 -22.31
C ASP A 13 0.49 15.01 -22.87
N GLU A 14 -0.78 14.83 -22.51
CA GLU A 14 -1.88 15.68 -22.94
C GLU A 14 -2.54 16.39 -21.74
N ILE A 15 -2.41 17.72 -21.71
CA ILE A 15 -3.12 18.59 -20.77
C ILE A 15 -3.99 19.54 -21.59
N THR A 16 -5.27 19.60 -21.22
CA THR A 16 -6.26 20.46 -21.85
C THR A 16 -5.87 21.93 -21.70
N THR A 17 -6.05 22.68 -22.77
CA THR A 17 -5.80 24.12 -22.79
C THR A 17 -6.80 24.89 -21.93
N SER A 18 -6.48 26.13 -21.57
CA SER A 18 -7.40 26.99 -20.82
C SER A 18 -8.73 27.19 -21.57
N GLU A 19 -8.69 27.37 -22.88
CA GLU A 19 -9.88 27.56 -23.73
C GLU A 19 -10.78 26.32 -23.74
N GLU A 20 -10.22 25.15 -24.01
CA GLU A 20 -10.96 23.89 -23.99
C GLU A 20 -11.57 23.62 -22.62
N PHE A 21 -10.84 23.91 -21.54
CA PHE A 21 -11.36 23.77 -20.18
C PHE A 21 -12.54 24.73 -19.91
N GLN A 22 -12.49 25.96 -20.40
CA GLN A 22 -13.61 26.91 -20.31
C GLN A 22 -14.79 26.49 -21.19
N ASN A 23 -14.58 25.78 -22.29
CA ASN A 23 -15.68 25.28 -23.12
C ASN A 23 -16.41 24.08 -22.49
N MET A 24 -15.82 23.43 -21.49
CA MET A 24 -16.48 22.36 -20.74
C MET A 24 -17.59 22.91 -19.83
N ASN A 25 -18.69 22.16 -19.68
CA ASN A 25 -19.68 22.44 -18.66
C ASN A 25 -19.09 22.26 -17.24
N ARG A 26 -19.74 22.84 -16.22
CA ARG A 26 -19.25 22.84 -14.83
C ARG A 26 -18.98 21.43 -14.27
N LYS A 27 -19.83 20.45 -14.61
CA LYS A 27 -19.68 19.06 -14.15
C LYS A 27 -18.42 18.42 -14.75
N ASN A 28 -18.20 18.61 -16.05
CA ASN A 28 -17.06 18.09 -16.79
C ASN A 28 -15.76 18.77 -16.35
N ARG A 29 -15.76 20.08 -16.09
CA ARG A 29 -14.60 20.79 -15.53
C ARG A 29 -14.15 20.19 -14.21
N LYS A 30 -15.10 19.96 -13.29
CA LYS A 30 -14.80 19.33 -11.98
C LYS A 30 -14.23 17.92 -12.17
N PHE A 31 -14.89 17.11 -13.01
CA PHE A 31 -14.46 15.73 -13.27
C PHE A 31 -13.06 15.67 -13.88
N TYR A 32 -12.81 16.48 -14.91
CA TYR A 32 -11.51 16.62 -15.56
C TYR A 32 -10.42 17.02 -14.57
N ALA A 33 -10.64 18.09 -13.80
CA ALA A 33 -9.65 18.59 -12.85
C ALA A 33 -9.28 17.56 -11.78
N ILE A 34 -10.28 16.85 -11.24
CA ILE A 34 -10.06 15.78 -10.25
C ILE A 34 -9.24 14.64 -10.86
N ASN A 35 -9.58 14.21 -12.07
CA ASN A 35 -8.85 13.12 -12.73
C ASN A 35 -7.41 13.53 -13.06
N LEU A 36 -7.20 14.76 -13.54
CA LEU A 36 -5.85 15.26 -13.82
C LEU A 36 -4.99 15.30 -12.54
N ILE A 37 -5.53 15.78 -11.41
CA ILE A 37 -4.84 15.74 -10.11
C ILE A 37 -4.45 14.30 -9.75
N LYS A 38 -5.38 13.34 -9.86
CA LYS A 38 -5.10 11.93 -9.56
C LYS A 38 -4.02 11.35 -10.47
N THR A 39 -4.07 11.65 -11.76
CA THR A 39 -3.07 11.18 -12.73
C THR A 39 -1.68 11.73 -12.39
N ILE A 40 -1.58 13.04 -12.09
CA ILE A 40 -0.30 13.66 -11.68
C ILE A 40 0.22 12.98 -10.40
N LEU A 41 -0.61 12.78 -9.39
CA LEU A 41 -0.20 12.10 -8.15
C LEU A 41 0.22 10.64 -8.40
N LYS A 42 -0.47 9.93 -9.29
CA LYS A 42 -0.13 8.54 -9.67
C LYS A 42 1.22 8.46 -10.40
N LEU A 43 1.46 9.35 -11.36
CA LEU A 43 2.73 9.41 -12.12
C LEU A 43 3.93 9.71 -11.22
N ASN A 44 3.69 10.41 -10.10
CA ASN A 44 4.72 10.79 -9.13
C ASN A 44 4.65 9.97 -7.84
N SER A 45 3.96 8.83 -7.84
CA SER A 45 3.76 7.98 -6.65
C SER A 45 5.05 7.45 -6.02
N LYS A 46 6.13 7.34 -6.80
CA LYS A 46 7.47 6.94 -6.33
C LYS A 46 8.32 8.09 -5.79
N SER A 47 7.85 9.33 -5.88
CA SER A 47 8.58 10.49 -5.37
C SER A 47 8.45 10.56 -3.85
N GLU A 48 9.58 10.48 -3.15
CA GLU A 48 9.64 10.67 -1.68
C GLU A 48 9.20 12.09 -1.26
N TYR A 49 9.28 13.05 -2.18
CA TYR A 49 8.97 14.45 -1.91
C TYR A 49 7.48 14.77 -1.99
N GLY A 50 6.68 13.90 -2.60
CA GLY A 50 5.26 14.17 -2.86
C GLY A 50 5.04 15.34 -3.81
N ILE A 51 3.79 15.76 -3.96
CA ILE A 51 3.39 16.89 -4.82
C ILE A 51 2.75 17.97 -3.96
N THR A 52 3.15 19.22 -4.15
CA THR A 52 2.56 20.37 -3.44
C THR A 52 1.40 20.98 -4.22
N ILE A 53 0.60 21.80 -3.54
CA ILE A 53 -0.47 22.55 -4.22
C ILE A 53 0.09 23.55 -5.25
N LYS A 54 1.29 24.08 -5.01
CA LYS A 54 1.95 25.01 -5.93
C LYS A 54 2.33 24.29 -7.21
N ASP A 55 2.90 23.10 -7.09
CA ASP A 55 3.24 22.26 -8.24
C ASP A 55 2.02 21.95 -9.12
N LEU A 56 0.91 21.58 -8.49
CA LEU A 56 -0.35 21.34 -9.21
C LEU A 56 -0.86 22.59 -9.92
N HIS A 57 -0.72 23.76 -9.30
CA HIS A 57 -1.13 25.02 -9.91
C HIS A 57 -0.22 25.43 -11.07
N ASP A 58 1.09 25.20 -10.95
CA ASP A 58 2.04 25.50 -12.02
C ASP A 58 1.75 24.63 -13.26
N ILE A 59 1.29 23.39 -13.07
CA ILE A 59 0.83 22.49 -14.14
C ILE A 59 -0.57 22.86 -14.66
N MET A 60 -1.49 23.19 -13.75
CA MET A 60 -2.90 23.46 -14.03
C MET A 60 -3.21 24.95 -13.88
N ASN A 61 -2.43 25.81 -14.53
CA ASN A 61 -2.45 27.27 -14.33
C ASN A 61 -3.80 27.94 -14.65
N PHE A 62 -4.72 27.23 -15.32
CA PHE A 62 -6.08 27.65 -15.61
C PHE A 62 -7.08 27.35 -14.46
N ILE A 63 -6.63 26.71 -13.38
CA ILE A 63 -7.43 26.43 -12.18
C ILE A 63 -6.86 27.17 -10.98
N SER A 64 -7.70 27.96 -10.29
CA SER A 64 -7.24 28.69 -9.10
C SER A 64 -6.74 27.75 -7.99
N LEU A 65 -5.73 28.20 -7.23
CA LEU A 65 -5.22 27.51 -6.03
C LEU A 65 -6.34 27.11 -5.06
N LYS A 66 -7.33 27.99 -4.85
CA LYS A 66 -8.47 27.73 -3.97
C LYS A 66 -9.30 26.54 -4.47
N THR A 67 -9.54 26.47 -5.78
CA THR A 67 -10.27 25.36 -6.39
C THR A 67 -9.48 24.06 -6.29
N ILE A 68 -8.17 24.07 -6.57
CA ILE A 68 -7.29 22.90 -6.42
C ILE A 68 -7.33 22.41 -4.97
N LYS A 69 -7.21 23.31 -3.99
CA LYS A 69 -7.30 22.98 -2.57
C LYS A 69 -8.60 22.25 -2.24
N ASN A 70 -9.74 22.80 -2.67
CA ASN A 70 -11.04 22.19 -2.44
C ASN A 70 -11.14 20.77 -3.05
N TYR A 71 -10.53 20.53 -4.22
CA TYR A 71 -10.49 19.18 -4.80
C TYR A 71 -9.61 18.24 -3.99
N LEU A 72 -8.44 18.69 -3.54
CA LEU A 72 -7.56 17.90 -2.66
C LEU A 72 -8.26 17.56 -1.35
N ASP A 73 -8.95 18.50 -0.72
CA ASP A 73 -9.70 18.27 0.52
C ASP A 73 -10.79 17.20 0.33
N ASN A 74 -11.51 17.23 -0.81
CA ASN A 74 -12.48 16.19 -1.16
C ASN A 74 -11.83 14.81 -1.40
N LEU A 75 -10.64 14.79 -2.01
CA LEU A 75 -9.90 13.55 -2.27
C LEU A 75 -9.31 12.95 -0.98
N ILE A 76 -8.92 13.79 -0.02
CA ILE A 76 -8.52 13.36 1.32
C ILE A 76 -9.72 12.78 2.06
N ALA A 77 -10.86 13.47 2.04
CA ALA A 77 -12.07 13.03 2.72
C ALA A 77 -12.59 11.68 2.20
N SER A 78 -12.45 11.42 0.89
CA SER A 78 -12.76 10.12 0.28
C SER A 78 -11.68 9.05 0.50
N GLY A 79 -10.51 9.44 1.01
CA GLY A 79 -9.37 8.55 1.22
C GLY A 79 -8.71 8.09 -0.07
N GLU A 80 -8.88 8.83 -1.17
CA GLU A 80 -8.20 8.56 -2.45
C GLU A 80 -6.76 9.09 -2.47
N ILE A 81 -6.47 10.09 -1.63
CA ILE A 81 -5.13 10.65 -1.43
C ILE A 81 -4.86 10.81 0.07
N TYR A 82 -3.61 10.97 0.46
CA TYR A 82 -3.24 11.44 1.79
C TYR A 82 -2.35 12.68 1.73
N CYS A 83 -2.31 13.41 2.83
CA CYS A 83 -1.51 14.63 2.97
C CYS A 83 -0.55 14.49 4.14
N LEU A 84 0.74 14.64 3.87
CA LEU A 84 1.76 14.76 4.88
C LEU A 84 1.81 16.21 5.36
N LYS A 85 1.57 16.41 6.66
CA LYS A 85 1.63 17.74 7.27
C LYS A 85 3.08 18.24 7.27
N GLY A 86 3.29 19.43 6.72
CA GLY A 86 4.60 20.07 6.58
C GLY A 86 4.45 21.49 6.02
N LYS A 87 5.57 22.19 5.84
CA LYS A 87 5.65 23.48 5.15
C LYS A 87 6.65 23.36 3.99
N PRO A 88 6.21 23.10 2.74
CA PRO A 88 4.82 23.03 2.28
C PRO A 88 4.11 21.69 2.59
N LEU A 89 2.78 21.69 2.50
CA LEU A 89 1.98 20.46 2.51
C LEU A 89 2.28 19.62 1.26
N ARG A 90 2.37 18.30 1.45
CA ARG A 90 2.71 17.35 0.39
C ARG A 90 1.62 16.31 0.27
N TYR A 91 1.13 16.12 -0.94
CA TYR A 91 0.04 15.22 -1.29
C TYR A 91 0.60 14.00 -2.03
N PHE A 92 0.01 12.86 -1.73
CA PHE A 92 0.40 11.56 -2.28
C PHE A 92 -0.86 10.80 -2.65
N ILE A 93 -0.82 10.04 -3.75
CA ILE A 93 -1.90 9.11 -4.07
C ILE A 93 -2.01 8.09 -2.93
N ASN A 94 -3.23 7.80 -2.46
CA ASN A 94 -3.38 6.82 -1.39
C ASN A 94 -3.17 5.43 -1.96
N GLY A 95 -2.18 4.72 -1.41
CA GLY A 95 -1.80 3.40 -1.85
C GLY A 95 -2.59 2.28 -1.25
N ARG A 96 -3.83 2.56 -0.82
CA ARG A 96 -4.71 1.57 -0.19
C ARG A 96 -4.50 0.23 -0.87
N ILE A 97 -4.01 -0.70 -0.04
CA ILE A 97 -3.98 -2.12 -0.27
C ILE A 97 -5.31 -2.45 -0.96
N SER A 98 -5.25 -2.99 -2.17
CA SER A 98 -6.42 -3.58 -2.81
C SER A 98 -7.06 -4.53 -1.79
N HIS A 99 -8.36 -4.73 -1.88
CA HIS A 99 -9.01 -5.80 -1.13
C HIS A 99 -8.13 -7.05 -1.14
N SER A 100 -7.84 -7.58 0.05
CA SER A 100 -7.03 -8.78 0.19
C SER A 100 -7.75 -9.90 -0.56
N ILE A 101 -7.05 -10.55 -1.47
CA ILE A 101 -7.58 -11.73 -2.15
C ILE A 101 -7.36 -12.91 -1.20
N PRO A 102 -8.41 -13.53 -0.66
CA PRO A 102 -8.26 -14.66 0.25
C PRO A 102 -7.59 -15.83 -0.48
N GLY A 103 -6.49 -16.34 0.08
CA GLY A 103 -5.75 -17.49 -0.43
C GLY A 103 -6.15 -18.82 0.23
N GLY A 104 -6.87 -18.75 1.35
CA GLY A 104 -7.33 -19.90 2.12
C GLY A 104 -6.98 -19.75 3.60
N SER A 105 -7.43 -20.71 4.41
CA SER A 105 -7.07 -20.81 5.82
C SER A 105 -6.86 -22.25 6.21
N PHE A 106 -6.05 -22.47 7.24
CA PHE A 106 -5.92 -23.78 7.88
C PHE A 106 -5.87 -23.62 9.40
N GLN A 107 -6.37 -24.63 10.11
CA GLN A 107 -6.39 -24.66 11.55
C GLN A 107 -5.42 -25.72 12.08
N LEU A 108 -4.66 -25.36 13.10
CA LEU A 108 -3.79 -26.25 13.86
C LEU A 108 -4.12 -26.05 15.34
N ASP A 109 -4.76 -27.04 15.96
CA ASP A 109 -5.29 -26.97 17.33
C ASP A 109 -6.20 -25.75 17.52
N ASN A 110 -5.85 -24.86 18.45
CA ASN A 110 -6.56 -23.61 18.73
C ASN A 110 -6.00 -22.41 17.94
N ARG A 111 -5.25 -22.65 16.86
CA ARG A 111 -4.68 -21.58 16.01
C ARG A 111 -5.21 -21.67 14.60
N ILE A 112 -5.60 -20.52 14.05
CA ILE A 112 -6.04 -20.36 12.67
C ILE A 112 -4.97 -19.55 11.94
N TYR A 113 -4.56 -20.03 10.77
CA TYR A 113 -3.64 -19.35 9.88
C TYR A 113 -4.37 -18.97 8.60
N GLU A 114 -4.52 -17.68 8.36
CA GLU A 114 -5.20 -17.13 7.18
C GLU A 114 -4.16 -16.59 6.21
N LEU A 115 -4.22 -17.04 4.96
CA LEU A 115 -3.37 -16.55 3.89
C LEU A 115 -4.17 -15.60 3.02
N SER A 116 -3.57 -14.47 2.68
CA SER A 116 -4.15 -13.52 1.75
C SER A 116 -3.11 -12.86 0.88
N LEU A 117 -3.50 -12.53 -0.35
CA LEU A 117 -2.70 -11.76 -1.28
C LEU A 117 -3.13 -10.30 -1.23
N ILE A 118 -2.20 -9.43 -0.86
CA ILE A 118 -2.33 -7.99 -0.82
C ILE A 118 -1.71 -7.44 -2.11
N ALA A 119 -2.53 -7.03 -3.06
CA ALA A 119 -2.04 -6.25 -4.20
C ALA A 119 -2.10 -4.76 -3.83
N ASN A 120 -1.05 -4.00 -4.11
CA ASN A 120 -1.11 -2.55 -3.94
C ASN A 120 -1.53 -1.93 -5.27
N ASN A 121 -2.56 -1.09 -5.26
CA ASN A 121 -3.03 -0.40 -6.46
C ASN A 121 -2.06 0.71 -6.96
N ILE A 122 -0.95 0.96 -6.25
CA ILE A 122 0.12 1.86 -6.70
C ILE A 122 1.08 1.10 -7.60
N SER A 123 0.76 1.16 -8.89
CA SER A 123 1.60 0.82 -10.04
C SER A 123 2.02 -0.65 -10.18
N GLU A 124 2.23 -1.04 -11.43
CA GLU A 124 2.69 -2.33 -11.96
C GLU A 124 4.07 -2.80 -11.42
N LEU A 125 4.60 -2.19 -10.35
CA LEU A 125 5.99 -2.29 -9.89
C LEU A 125 6.16 -2.62 -8.40
N LEU A 126 5.09 -2.83 -7.64
CA LEU A 126 5.18 -3.39 -6.30
C LEU A 126 4.70 -4.83 -6.36
N SER A 127 5.63 -5.78 -6.24
CA SER A 127 5.32 -7.21 -6.13
C SER A 127 4.17 -7.39 -5.13
N PRO A 128 3.14 -8.21 -5.45
CA PRO A 128 2.06 -8.47 -4.52
C PRO A 128 2.64 -9.00 -3.21
N ILE A 129 2.02 -8.67 -2.07
CA ILE A 129 2.47 -9.13 -0.76
C ILE A 129 1.62 -10.31 -0.35
N ILE A 130 2.25 -11.40 0.05
CA ILE A 130 1.58 -12.52 0.69
C ILE A 130 1.58 -12.24 2.19
N PHE A 131 0.38 -12.22 2.76
CA PHE A 131 0.14 -11.95 4.16
C PHE A 131 -0.41 -13.20 4.83
N ILE A 132 0.28 -13.65 5.87
CA ILE A 132 -0.12 -14.77 6.71
C ILE A 132 -0.48 -14.22 8.09
N GLN A 133 -1.74 -14.35 8.48
CA GLN A 133 -2.23 -13.92 9.79
C GLN A 133 -2.44 -15.15 10.68
N GLU A 134 -1.82 -15.13 11.85
CA GLU A 134 -2.09 -16.09 12.92
C GLU A 134 -3.15 -15.50 13.86
N SER A 135 -4.18 -16.29 14.14
CA SER A 135 -5.19 -16.03 15.15
C SER A 135 -5.28 -17.22 16.10
N LYS A 136 -5.65 -16.99 17.36
CA LYS A 136 -5.86 -18.01 18.38
C LYS A 136 -7.33 -18.01 18.80
N ILE A 137 -7.93 -19.18 18.88
CA ILE A 137 -9.24 -19.40 19.49
C ILE A 137 -9.02 -19.56 21.00
N ASP A 138 -9.67 -18.73 21.81
CA ASP A 138 -9.61 -18.84 23.26
C ASP A 138 -10.64 -19.85 23.82
N GLU A 139 -10.71 -19.94 25.14
CA GLU A 139 -11.62 -20.85 25.84
C GLU A 139 -13.10 -20.45 25.71
N PHE A 140 -13.38 -19.23 25.25
CA PHE A 140 -14.71 -18.68 25.02
C PHE A 140 -15.08 -18.64 23.53
N GLU A 141 -14.31 -19.33 22.68
CA GLU A 141 -14.45 -19.34 21.22
C GLU A 141 -14.22 -17.98 20.55
N GLU A 142 -13.59 -17.02 21.24
CA GLU A 142 -13.20 -15.75 20.64
C GLU A 142 -11.91 -15.89 19.82
N ILE A 143 -11.88 -15.22 18.66
CA ILE A 143 -10.73 -15.23 17.75
C ILE A 143 -9.85 -14.00 18.03
N GLU A 144 -8.66 -14.24 18.58
CA GLU A 144 -7.69 -13.21 18.89
C GLU A 144 -6.50 -13.24 17.93
N LYS A 145 -6.18 -12.12 17.28
CA LYS A 145 -5.00 -12.02 16.39
C LYS A 145 -3.71 -12.04 17.21
N LYS A 146 -2.78 -12.94 16.88
CA LYS A 146 -1.52 -13.12 17.62
C LYS A 146 -0.28 -12.67 16.87
N GLY A 147 -0.16 -13.04 15.61
CA GLY A 147 1.06 -12.83 14.83
C GLY A 147 0.75 -12.61 13.36
N SER A 148 1.68 -12.00 12.64
CA SER A 148 1.55 -11.87 11.20
C SER A 148 2.88 -11.89 10.50
N LEU A 149 2.89 -12.36 9.25
CA LEU A 149 4.05 -12.41 8.39
C LEU A 149 3.68 -11.79 7.03
N MET A 150 4.54 -10.89 6.55
CA MET A 150 4.44 -10.28 5.22
C MET A 150 5.64 -10.72 4.40
N ILE A 151 5.36 -11.28 3.23
CA ILE A 151 6.38 -11.79 2.30
C ILE A 151 6.11 -11.12 0.96
N LYS A 152 7.15 -10.60 0.30
CA LYS A 152 6.97 -10.14 -1.08
C LYS A 152 6.74 -11.34 -1.98
N GLY A 153 5.84 -11.22 -2.94
CA GLY A 153 5.52 -12.26 -3.90
C GLY A 153 6.75 -12.76 -4.67
N GLU A 154 7.67 -11.86 -5.04
CA GLU A 154 8.95 -12.19 -5.66
C GLU A 154 9.84 -13.11 -4.80
N ASP A 155 9.76 -12.99 -3.47
CA ASP A 155 10.56 -13.77 -2.52
C ASP A 155 9.82 -15.03 -2.02
N PHE A 156 8.57 -15.25 -2.43
CA PHE A 156 7.73 -16.27 -1.82
C PHE A 156 8.15 -17.69 -2.17
N GLU A 157 8.54 -17.94 -3.41
CA GLU A 157 9.04 -19.24 -3.82
C GLU A 157 10.28 -19.63 -3.00
N ASP A 158 11.27 -18.72 -2.93
CA ASP A 158 12.47 -18.90 -2.12
C ASP A 158 12.15 -19.13 -0.64
N PHE A 159 11.20 -18.38 -0.07
CA PHE A 159 10.74 -18.59 1.30
C PHE A 159 10.18 -20.01 1.50
N THR A 160 9.33 -20.49 0.60
CA THR A 160 8.75 -21.84 0.71
C THR A 160 9.80 -22.94 0.58
N GLN A 161 10.78 -22.79 -0.31
CA GLN A 161 11.87 -23.73 -0.47
C GLN A 161 12.74 -23.81 0.79
N HIS A 162 13.11 -22.66 1.38
CA HIS A 162 13.86 -22.63 2.63
C HIS A 162 13.07 -23.23 3.78
N LEU A 163 11.77 -22.94 3.89
CA LEU A 163 10.90 -23.52 4.91
C LEU A 163 10.86 -25.05 4.78
N GLN A 164 10.65 -25.58 3.58
CA GLN A 164 10.65 -27.03 3.31
C GLN A 164 12.00 -27.68 3.64
N ALA A 165 13.11 -27.06 3.28
CA ALA A 165 14.45 -27.55 3.60
C ALA A 165 14.77 -27.49 5.10
N PHE A 166 14.14 -26.57 5.83
CA PHE A 166 14.34 -26.41 7.27
C PHE A 166 13.52 -27.41 8.10
N LEU A 167 12.34 -27.84 7.62
CA LEU A 167 11.46 -28.77 8.35
C LEU A 167 12.14 -30.07 8.81
N PRO A 168 12.95 -30.79 7.99
CA PRO A 168 13.67 -31.98 8.44
C PRO A 168 14.62 -31.71 9.61
N LYS A 169 15.29 -30.54 9.63
CA LYS A 169 16.20 -30.16 10.70
C LYS A 169 15.45 -29.98 12.01
N ILE A 170 14.31 -29.26 11.99
CA ILE A 170 13.43 -29.12 13.17
C ILE A 170 13.00 -30.49 13.68
N LYS A 171 12.52 -31.38 12.78
CA LYS A 171 12.11 -32.74 13.16
C LYS A 171 13.24 -33.51 13.83
N GLY A 172 14.47 -33.39 13.33
CA GLY A 172 15.66 -33.97 13.95
C GLY A 172 15.93 -33.44 15.35
N TYR A 173 15.87 -32.12 15.54
CA TYR A 173 16.03 -31.50 16.86
C TYR A 173 14.96 -31.95 17.86
N LEU A 174 13.70 -31.98 17.43
CA LEU A 174 12.58 -32.42 18.29
C LEU A 174 12.73 -33.89 18.68
N LYS A 175 13.14 -34.76 17.75
CA LYS A 175 13.42 -36.18 18.06
C LYS A 175 14.54 -36.33 19.08
N ASN A 176 15.63 -35.58 18.90
CA ASN A 176 16.76 -35.62 19.84
C ASN A 176 16.36 -35.09 21.24
N PHE A 177 15.56 -34.03 21.29
CA PHE A 177 15.05 -33.49 22.55
C PHE A 177 14.11 -34.47 23.24
N HIS A 178 13.21 -35.10 22.49
CA HIS A 178 12.30 -36.13 23.01
C HIS A 178 13.06 -37.30 23.64
N ASN A 179 14.11 -37.80 22.98
CA ASN A 179 14.96 -38.87 23.53
C ASN A 179 15.62 -38.44 24.84
N LYS A 180 16.12 -37.20 24.92
CA LYS A 180 16.71 -36.66 26.16
C LYS A 180 15.71 -36.54 27.31
N ILE A 181 14.43 -36.32 27.05
CA ILE A 181 13.40 -36.31 28.10
C ILE A 181 13.32 -37.68 28.77
N TYR A 182 13.34 -38.77 27.99
CA TYR A 182 13.30 -40.13 28.56
C TYR A 182 14.54 -40.47 29.37
N GLU A 183 15.73 -40.04 28.93
CA GLU A 183 16.99 -40.26 29.67
C GLU A 183 17.02 -39.59 31.06
N VAL A 184 16.16 -38.61 31.33
CA VAL A 184 16.10 -37.87 32.61
C VAL A 184 14.99 -38.38 33.53
N VAL A 185 13.99 -39.09 32.98
CA VAL A 185 12.82 -39.58 33.72
C VAL A 185 13.01 -41.03 34.21
N ASP A 186 13.99 -41.76 33.65
CA ASP A 186 14.51 -43.04 34.15
C ASP A 186 15.64 -42.84 35.18
#